data_AF-X1LGU1-F1
#
_entry.id   AF-X1LGU1-F1
#
_cell.length_a   1.000
_cell.length_b   1.000
_cell.length_c   1.000
_cell.angle_alpha   90.00
_cell.angle_beta   90.00
_cell.angle_gamma   90.00
#
_symmetry.space_group_name_H-M   'P 1'
#
loop_
_entity.id
_entity.type
_entity.pdbx_description
1 polymer ?
#
loop_
_entity_poly.entity_id
_entity_poly.type
_entity_poly.pdbx_seq_one_letter_code
_entity_poly.pdbx_strand_id
1 'polypeptide(L)' 'MKHIEGEFIGVKGLKIYYQSWVPESPKAVIQLVHGGFEHSGRYQNVV' A
#
# COMPACT_ATOMS: atom_id res chain seq x y z
N MET A 1 -10.32 11.40 0.33
CA MET A 1 -9.17 10.53 0.00
C MET A 1 -9.59 9.52 -1.04
N LYS A 2 -8.77 9.28 -2.06
CA LYS A 2 -9.01 8.22 -3.04
C LYS A 2 -8.35 6.94 -2.55
N HIS A 3 -9.15 5.89 -2.34
CA HIS A 3 -8.63 4.55 -2.08
C HIS A 3 -8.36 3.85 -3.41
N ILE A 4 -7.18 3.26 -3.55
CA ILE A 4 -6.80 2.46 -4.71
C ILE A 4 -6.17 1.14 -4.25
N GLU A 5 -6.39 0.11 -5.05
CA GLU A 5 -5.84 -1.22 -4.85
C GLU A 5 -5.18 -1.68 -6.15
N GLY A 6 -4.19 -2.55 -6.03
CA GLY A 6 -3.53 -3.12 -7.20
C GLY A 6 -2.54 -4.21 -6.82
N GLU A 7 -1.88 -4.72 -7.85
CA GLU A 7 -0.84 -5.72 -7.71
C GLU A 7 0.34 -5.34 -8.60
N PHE A 8 1.55 -5.67 -8.16
CA PHE A 8 2.76 -5.55 -8.97
C PHE A 8 3.57 -6.84 -8.91
N ILE A 9 4.44 -7.03 -9.90
CA ILE A 9 5.33 -8.19 -9.95
C ILE A 9 6.65 -7.82 -9.27
N GLY A 10 6.93 -8.47 -8.15
CA GLY A 10 8.17 -8.39 -7.41
C GLY A 10 9.22 -9.41 -7.88
N VAL A 11 10.25 -9.57 -7.05
CA VAL A 11 11.35 -10.51 -7.31
C VAL A 11 10.83 -11.94 -7.51
N LYS A 12 11.47 -12.67 -8.42
CA LYS A 12 11.12 -14.06 -8.76
C LYS A 12 9.67 -14.24 -9.25
N GLY A 13 9.07 -13.20 -9.82
CA GLY A 13 7.70 -13.25 -10.34
C GLY A 13 6.62 -13.23 -9.26
N LEU A 14 6.96 -12.90 -8.02
CA LEU A 14 5.98 -12.84 -6.93
C LEU A 14 4.98 -11.71 -7.19
N LYS A 15 3.69 -12.05 -7.24
CA LYS A 15 2.62 -11.06 -7.33
C LYS A 15 2.36 -10.49 -5.94
N ILE A 16 2.55 -9.19 -5.77
CA ILE A 16 2.41 -8.49 -4.48
C ILE A 16 1.22 -7.55 -4.57
N TYR A 17 0.26 -7.74 -3.66
CA TYR A 17 -0.88 -6.85 -3.49
C TYR A 17 -0.47 -5.58 -2.72
N TYR A 18 -1.04 -4.44 -3.10
CA TYR A 18 -0.92 -3.18 -2.37
C TYR A 18 -2.25 -2.42 -2.35
N GLN A 19 -2.36 -1.52 -1.38
CA GLN A 19 -3.44 -0.56 -1.24
C GLN A 19 -2.87 0.80 -0.83
N SER A 20 -3.48 1.88 -1.32
CA SER A 20 -3.02 3.25 -1.05
C SER A 20 -4.20 4.20 -0.82
N TRP A 21 -4.00 5.16 0.08
CA TRP A 21 -4.92 6.25 0.35
C TRP A 21 -4.28 7.56 -0.11
N VAL A 22 -4.82 8.15 -1.16
CA VAL A 22 -4.26 9.33 -1.81
C VAL A 22 -5.00 10.59 -1.31
N PRO A 23 -4.31 11.53 -0.64
CA PRO A 23 -4.88 12.83 -0.29
C PRO A 23 -4.97 13.75 -1.51
N GLU A 24 -5.70 14.85 -1.41
CA GLU A 24 -5.95 15.75 -2.54
C GLU A 24 -4.70 16.52 -3.02
N SER A 25 -3.76 16.81 -2.11
CA SER A 25 -2.52 17.55 -2.40
C SER A 25 -1.32 16.84 -1.77
N PRO A 26 -0.85 15.72 -2.36
CA PRO A 26 0.25 14.94 -1.83
C PRO A 26 1.58 15.69 -1.95
N LYS A 27 2.43 15.60 -0.92
CA LYS A 27 3.78 16.19 -0.88
C LYS A 27 4.90 15.16 -0.92
N ALA A 28 4.60 13.92 -0.53
CA ALA A 28 5.54 12.81 -0.44
C ALA A 28 4.81 11.48 -0.57
N VAL A 29 5.59 10.41 -0.73
CA VAL A 29 5.11 9.02 -0.72
C VAL A 29 5.69 8.32 0.50
N ILE A 30 4.83 7.71 1.31
CA ILE A 30 5.22 6.84 2.41
C ILE A 30 4.94 5.40 1.98
N GLN A 31 5.98 4.57 1.96
CA GLN A 31 5.82 3.14 1.71
C GLN A 31 5.84 2.39 3.04
N LEU A 32 4.70 1.79 3.37
CA LEU A 32 4.55 0.98 4.57
C LEU A 32 4.57 -0.50 4.20
N VAL A 33 5.44 -1.26 4.86
CA VAL A 33 5.52 -2.72 4.74
C VAL A 33 5.10 -3.31 6.08
N HIS A 34 4.13 -4.22 6.07
CA HIS A 34 3.64 -4.86 7.28
C HIS A 34 4.61 -5.95 7.77
N GLY A 35 4.44 -6.37 9.03
CA GLY A 35 5.20 -7.47 9.62
C GLY A 35 4.73 -8.85 9.16
N GLY A 36 5.38 -9.91 9.67
CA GLY A 36 4.97 -11.28 9.43
C GLY A 36 3.60 -11.58 10.07
N PHE A 37 2.82 -12.47 9.43
CA PHE A 37 1.47 -12.86 9.84
C PHE A 37 0.43 -11.71 9.87
N GLU A 38 0.70 -10.63 9.12
CA GLU A 38 -0.14 -9.44 9.04
C GLU A 38 -0.57 -9.12 7.60
N HIS A 39 -1.49 -8.16 7.45
CA HIS A 39 -1.98 -7.67 6.16
C HIS A 39 -2.10 -6.14 6.14
N SER A 40 -2.02 -5.56 4.93
CA SER A 40 -2.11 -4.10 4.71
C SER A 40 -3.44 -3.48 5.18
N GLY A 41 -4.52 -4.27 5.30
CA GLY A 41 -5.84 -3.80 5.73
C GLY A 41 -5.91 -3.25 7.16
N ARG A 42 -4.87 -3.41 7.98
CA ARG A 42 -4.76 -2.77 9.30
C ARG A 42 -4.38 -1.29 9.25
N TYR A 43 -3.89 -0.80 8.12
CA TYR A 43 -3.29 0.53 7.97
C TYR A 43 -4.19 1.48 7.17
N GLN A 44 -5.46 1.65 7.57
CA GLN A 44 -6.48 2.32 6.73
C GLN A 44 -6.40 3.85 6.67
N ASN A 45 -5.61 4.49 7.53
CA ASN A 45 -5.52 5.95 7.64
C ASN A 45 -4.08 6.41 7.87
N VAL A 46 -3.15 5.94 7.04
CA VAL A 46 -1.76 6.43 7.06
C VAL A 46 -1.68 7.61 6.09
N VAL A 47 -2.05 8.80 6.56
CA VAL A 47 -2.02 10.08 5.83
C VAL A 47 -1.52 11.21 6.69
#